data_AF-A0A7S3XUI4-F1
#
_entry.id   AF-A0A7S3XUI4-F1
#
_cell.length_a   1.000
_cell.length_b   1.000
_cell.length_c   1.000
_cell.angle_alpha   90.00
_cell.angle_beta   90.00
_cell.angle_gamma   90.00
#
_symmetry.space_group_name_H-M   'P 1'
#
loop_
_entity.id
_entity.type
_entity.pdbx_description
1 polymer ?
#
loop_
_entity_poly.entity_id
_entity_poly.type
_entity_poly.pdbx_seq_one_letter_code
_entity_poly.pdbx_strand_id
1 'polypeptide(L)'
;REEEEGERPSRRPRPHPPCPAANKAGGGGEEEALLRRSDAAGGAPSPPPVLFRPPESPFGLLEELCAPDAWAVLVCCLMLNQTNRRQLDPVFHALRARYPTGRHLARAA
;
A
#
# COMPACT_ATOMS: atom_id res chain seq x y z
N ARG A 1 -46.64 10.44 -20.41
CA ARG A 1 -45.31 10.46 -21.05
C ARG A 1 -44.38 9.89 -20.00
N GLU A 2 -44.19 8.59 -20.08
CA GLU A 2 -43.40 7.79 -19.14
C GLU A 2 -41.94 8.00 -19.51
N GLU A 3 -41.12 8.46 -18.57
CA GLU A 3 -39.68 8.49 -18.73
C GLU A 3 -39.12 7.33 -17.91
N GLU A 4 -38.63 6.32 -18.62
CA GLU A 4 -37.86 5.19 -18.09
C GLU A 4 -36.64 5.71 -17.31
N GLU A 5 -36.69 5.64 -15.98
CA GLU A 5 -35.48 5.60 -15.17
C GLU A 5 -34.82 4.23 -15.37
N GLY A 6 -33.93 4.16 -16.36
CA GLY A 6 -33.08 3.00 -16.58
C GLY A 6 -32.28 2.67 -15.33
N GLU A 7 -32.67 1.57 -14.67
CA GLU A 7 -32.03 1.00 -13.50
C GLU A 7 -30.54 0.79 -13.75
N ARG A 8 -29.69 1.66 -13.19
CA ARG A 8 -28.24 1.48 -13.18
C ARG A 8 -27.96 0.20 -12.37
N PRO A 9 -27.37 -0.86 -12.95
CA PRO A 9 -27.12 -2.08 -12.20
C PRO A 9 -26.18 -1.77 -11.03
N SER A 10 -26.73 -1.88 -9.82
CA SER A 10 -26.01 -1.80 -8.56
C SER A 10 -24.87 -2.82 -8.63
N ARG A 11 -23.63 -2.34 -8.77
CA ARG A 11 -22.41 -3.17 -8.68
C ARG A 11 -22.24 -3.61 -7.24
N ARG A 12 -23.14 -4.45 -6.73
CA ARG A 12 -22.92 -5.14 -5.47
C ARG A 12 -21.66 -5.99 -5.65
N PRO A 13 -20.61 -5.79 -4.84
CA PRO A 13 -19.47 -6.69 -4.89
C PRO A 13 -19.98 -8.11 -4.61
N ARG A 14 -19.55 -9.07 -5.43
CA ARG A 14 -19.87 -10.48 -5.21
C ARG A 14 -19.36 -10.86 -3.82
N PRO A 15 -20.11 -11.66 -3.04
CA PRO A 15 -19.59 -12.19 -1.78
C PRO A 15 -18.31 -12.96 -2.07
N HIS A 16 -17.23 -12.58 -1.40
CA HIS A 16 -15.95 -13.26 -1.53
C HIS A 16 -16.02 -14.63 -0.84
N PRO A 17 -15.32 -15.66 -1.35
CA PRO A 17 -15.14 -16.90 -0.61
C PRO A 17 -14.42 -16.60 0.73
N PRO A 18 -14.70 -17.37 1.80
CA PRO A 18 -14.02 -17.17 3.08
C PRO A 18 -12.52 -17.31 2.88
N CYS A 19 -11.76 -16.30 3.30
CA CYS A 19 -10.30 -16.37 3.33
C CYS A 19 -9.87 -17.58 4.17
N PRO A 20 -8.90 -18.41 3.72
CA PRO A 20 -8.33 -19.43 4.57
C PRO A 20 -7.75 -18.76 5.81
N ALA A 21 -8.11 -19.26 6.99
CA ALA A 21 -7.72 -18.69 8.27
C ALA A 21 -6.20 -18.52 8.30
N ALA A 22 -5.74 -17.27 8.36
CA ALA A 22 -4.36 -16.97 8.67
C ALA A 22 -4.07 -17.58 10.04
N ASN A 23 -3.11 -18.52 10.09
CA ASN A 23 -2.66 -19.12 11.32
C ASN A 23 -2.29 -18.00 12.31
N LYS A 24 -2.98 -18.01 13.46
CA LYS A 24 -2.77 -17.10 14.57
C LYS A 24 -1.43 -17.44 15.22
N ALA A 25 -0.34 -16.89 14.68
CA ALA A 25 0.95 -16.89 15.37
C ALA A 25 0.85 -15.85 16.50
N GLY A 26 0.83 -16.33 17.75
CA GLY A 26 1.01 -15.49 18.92
C GLY A 26 2.43 -14.92 18.96
N GLY A 27 2.58 -13.68 19.43
CA GLY A 27 3.88 -13.01 19.54
C GLY A 27 3.78 -11.55 19.96
N GLY A 28 2.95 -11.24 20.97
CA GLY A 28 2.98 -9.93 21.60
C GLY A 28 4.17 -9.86 22.56
N GLY A 29 5.30 -9.28 22.14
CA GLY A 29 6.42 -9.05 23.06
C GLY A 29 7.77 -8.68 22.43
N GLU A 30 7.97 -8.84 21.12
CA GLU A 30 9.28 -8.64 20.48
C GLU A 30 9.46 -7.27 19.79
N GLU A 31 8.36 -6.58 19.48
CA GLU A 31 8.39 -5.30 18.74
C GLU A 31 9.00 -4.15 19.57
N GLU A 32 8.76 -4.13 20.88
CA GLU A 32 9.27 -3.08 21.78
C GLU A 32 10.79 -3.20 22.02
N ALA A 33 11.35 -4.41 21.92
CA ALA A 33 12.78 -4.65 22.10
C ALA A 33 13.62 -4.21 20.90
N LEU A 34 13.04 -4.15 19.69
CA LEU A 34 13.74 -3.75 18.48
C LEU A 34 13.97 -2.24 18.41
N LEU A 35 13.01 -1.43 18.88
CA LEU A 35 13.14 0.04 18.92
C LEU A 35 14.27 0.54 19.83
N ARG A 36 14.67 -0.24 20.84
CA ARG A 36 15.72 0.16 21.81
C ARG A 36 17.15 -0.15 21.37
N ARG A 37 17.36 -0.83 20.24
CA ARG A 37 18.69 -1.32 19.82
C ARG A 37 19.39 -0.48 18.75
N SER A 38 18.80 0.64 18.31
CA SER A 38 19.29 1.41 17.15
C SER A 38 20.42 2.42 17.44
N ASP A 39 20.97 2.49 18.64
CA ASP A 39 21.99 3.49 19.01
C ASP A 39 23.47 3.03 18.86
N ALA A 40 23.78 2.10 17.95
CA ALA A 40 25.18 1.77 17.71
C ALA A 40 25.53 1.39 16.27
N ALA A 41 26.53 2.13 15.77
CA ALA A 41 27.51 1.80 14.73
C ALA A 41 27.26 2.30 13.30
N GLY A 42 28.22 3.12 12.85
CA GLY A 42 28.34 3.61 11.50
C GLY A 42 28.69 2.51 10.49
N GLY A 43 28.00 2.59 9.36
CA GLY A 43 28.12 1.80 8.16
C GLY A 43 27.13 2.40 7.17
N ALA A 44 27.43 2.39 5.87
CA ALA A 44 26.52 2.90 4.84
C ALA A 44 25.08 2.43 5.11
N PRO A 45 24.05 3.30 4.96
CA PRO A 45 22.70 2.93 5.35
C PRO A 45 22.24 1.77 4.47
N SER A 46 22.31 0.55 5.01
CA SER A 46 21.54 -0.55 4.47
C SER A 46 20.07 -0.09 4.49
N PRO A 47 19.29 -0.32 3.42
CA PRO A 47 17.87 -0.04 3.49
C PRO A 47 17.33 -0.77 4.74
N PRO A 48 16.51 -0.11 5.57
CA PRO A 48 16.01 -0.71 6.79
C PRO A 48 15.40 -2.08 6.43
N PRO A 49 15.65 -3.13 7.21
CA PRO A 49 15.06 -4.42 6.95
C PRO A 49 13.54 -4.24 6.85
N VAL A 50 12.96 -4.70 5.74
CA VAL A 50 11.51 -4.68 5.56
C VAL A 50 10.92 -5.61 6.62
N LEU A 51 10.39 -5.02 7.69
CA LEU A 51 9.90 -5.75 8.87
C LEU A 51 8.76 -6.71 8.50
N PHE A 52 8.07 -6.45 7.38
CA PHE A 52 7.00 -7.28 6.87
C PHE A 52 6.95 -7.19 5.35
N ARG A 53 6.86 -8.35 4.68
CA ARG A 53 6.54 -8.44 3.25
C ARG A 53 5.25 -9.25 3.12
N PRO A 54 4.15 -8.66 2.62
CA PRO A 54 2.92 -9.41 2.44
C PRO A 54 3.12 -10.55 1.42
N PRO A 55 2.44 -11.69 1.59
CA PRO A 55 2.43 -12.73 0.56
C PRO A 55 1.83 -12.19 -0.74
N GLU A 56 2.34 -12.65 -1.87
CA GLU A 56 1.82 -12.27 -3.18
C GLU A 56 0.43 -12.88 -3.39
N SER A 57 -0.54 -12.04 -3.71
CA SER A 57 -1.89 -12.46 -4.07
C SER A 57 -1.99 -12.72 -5.57
N PRO A 58 -2.97 -13.53 -6.03
CA PRO A 58 -3.17 -13.76 -7.46
C PRO A 58 -3.71 -12.51 -8.21
N PHE A 59 -3.94 -11.40 -7.52
CA PHE A 59 -4.58 -10.20 -8.06
C PHE A 59 -3.58 -9.14 -8.53
N GLY A 60 -2.30 -9.26 -8.19
CA GLY A 60 -1.25 -8.34 -8.63
C GLY A 60 -1.49 -6.90 -8.17
N LEU A 61 -1.87 -6.73 -6.90
CA LEU A 61 -2.19 -5.42 -6.32
C LEU A 61 -0.97 -4.48 -6.38
N LEU A 62 -1.21 -3.18 -6.58
CA LEU A 62 -0.11 -2.20 -6.63
C LEU A 62 0.58 -2.06 -5.27
N GLU A 63 -0.19 -2.22 -4.22
CA GLU A 63 0.18 -2.16 -2.81
C GLU A 63 1.21 -3.25 -2.49
N GLU A 64 1.06 -4.45 -3.06
CA GLU A 64 2.01 -5.55 -2.90
C GLU A 64 3.35 -5.23 -3.58
N LEU A 65 3.30 -4.63 -4.77
CA LEU A 65 4.50 -4.19 -5.50
C LEU A 65 5.22 -3.04 -4.77
N CYS A 66 4.48 -2.18 -4.07
CA CYS A 66 5.02 -1.06 -3.31
C CYS A 66 5.41 -1.43 -1.88
N ALA A 67 5.10 -2.64 -1.40
CA ALA A 67 5.21 -3.06 0.00
C ALA A 67 6.56 -2.74 0.70
N PRO A 68 7.73 -2.77 0.03
CA PRO A 68 8.99 -2.40 0.68
C PRO A 68 9.07 -0.93 1.14
N ASP A 69 8.19 -0.06 0.64
CA ASP A 69 8.17 1.37 0.91
C ASP A 69 6.78 1.81 1.39
N ALA A 70 6.65 2.01 2.69
CA ALA A 70 5.39 2.40 3.33
C ALA A 70 4.82 3.72 2.77
N TRP A 71 5.68 4.66 2.36
CA TRP A 71 5.23 5.91 1.75
C TRP A 71 4.63 5.64 0.36
N ALA A 72 5.28 4.81 -0.45
CA ALA A 72 4.76 4.43 -1.77
C ALA A 72 3.42 3.69 -1.68
N VAL A 73 3.26 2.78 -0.72
CA VAL A 73 1.97 2.09 -0.47
C VAL A 73 0.87 3.11 -0.16
N LEU A 74 1.10 4.03 0.77
CA LEU A 74 0.10 5.02 1.16
C LEU A 74 -0.32 5.92 -0.01
N VAL A 75 0.66 6.43 -0.76
CA VAL A 75 0.39 7.30 -1.92
C VAL A 75 -0.37 6.53 -3.00
N CYS A 76 0.01 5.29 -3.28
CA CYS A 76 -0.72 4.42 -4.20
C CYS A 76 -2.19 4.28 -3.77
N CYS A 77 -2.45 3.90 -2.52
CA CYS A 77 -3.81 3.72 -2.00
C CYS A 77 -4.64 5.01 -2.13
N LEU A 78 -4.06 6.15 -1.74
CA LEU A 78 -4.71 7.46 -1.84
C LEU A 78 -5.07 7.82 -3.28
N MET A 79 -4.15 7.58 -4.23
CA MET A 79 -4.38 7.93 -5.63
C MET A 79 -5.36 6.97 -6.31
N LEU A 80 -5.43 5.70 -5.92
CA LEU A 80 -6.42 4.74 -6.43
C LEU A 80 -7.86 5.07 -6.02
N ASN A 81 -8.07 6.00 -5.08
CA ASN A 81 -9.41 6.47 -4.74
C ASN A 81 -10.07 7.11 -5.97
N GLN A 82 -11.07 6.43 -6.53
CA GLN A 82 -11.82 6.86 -7.72
C GLN A 82 -10.95 7.02 -8.99
N THR A 83 -9.79 6.35 -9.05
CA THR A 83 -9.00 6.26 -10.29
C THR A 83 -8.68 4.81 -10.63
N ASN A 84 -8.19 4.60 -11.84
CA ASN A 84 -7.90 3.28 -12.36
C ASN A 84 -6.40 3.07 -12.38
N ARG A 85 -5.93 1.83 -12.20
CA ARG A 85 -4.50 1.48 -12.26
C ARG A 85 -3.79 1.98 -13.52
N ARG A 86 -4.45 1.88 -14.68
CA ARG A 86 -3.94 2.37 -15.98
C ARG A 86 -3.68 3.88 -16.01
N GLN A 87 -4.48 4.66 -15.28
CA GLN A 87 -4.31 6.11 -15.18
C GLN A 87 -3.26 6.47 -14.13
N LEU A 88 -3.23 5.70 -13.04
CA LEU A 88 -2.32 5.91 -11.93
C LEU A 88 -0.86 5.69 -12.31
N ASP A 89 -0.52 4.58 -12.96
CA ASP A 89 0.88 4.17 -13.20
C ASP A 89 1.82 5.27 -13.73
N PRO A 90 1.49 5.97 -14.84
CA PRO A 90 2.38 7.01 -15.36
C PRO A 90 2.51 8.19 -14.39
N VAL A 91 1.43 8.57 -13.70
CA VAL A 91 1.42 9.68 -12.75
C VAL A 91 2.18 9.32 -11.48
N PHE A 92 1.98 8.10 -10.97
CA PHE A 92 2.68 7.58 -9.80
C PHE A 92 4.19 7.52 -10.06
N HIS A 93 4.62 7.02 -11.22
CA HIS A 93 6.03 6.98 -11.58
C HIS A 93 6.65 8.39 -11.63
N ALA A 94 5.94 9.36 -12.24
CA ALA A 94 6.39 10.75 -12.29
C ALA A 94 6.46 11.40 -10.90
N LEU A 95 5.43 11.18 -10.07
CA LEU A 95 5.38 11.65 -8.69
C LEU A 95 6.51 11.06 -7.86
N ARG A 96 6.80 9.76 -8.00
CA ARG A 96 7.86 9.07 -7.25
C ARG A 96 9.25 9.54 -7.66
N ALA A 97 9.46 9.81 -8.96
CA ALA A 97 10.69 10.39 -9.45
C ALA A 97 10.91 11.81 -8.90
N ARG A 98 9.84 12.60 -8.76
CA ARG A 98 9.92 13.99 -8.28
C ARG A 98 9.99 14.09 -6.76
N TYR A 99 9.27 13.24 -6.04
CA TYR A 99 9.15 13.26 -4.59
C TYR A 99 9.39 11.85 -4.03
N PRO A 100 10.64 11.39 -3.89
CA PRO A 100 10.92 10.00 -3.51
C PRO A 100 10.48 9.61 -2.09
N THR A 101 10.16 10.59 -1.24
CA THR A 101 9.69 10.36 0.13
C THR A 101 8.61 11.36 0.50
N GLY A 102 7.80 11.04 1.52
CA GLY A 102 6.77 11.94 2.03
C GLY A 102 7.30 13.30 2.47
N ARG A 103 8.55 13.37 2.96
CA ARG A 103 9.21 14.63 3.33
C ARG A 103 9.48 15.54 2.12
N HIS A 104 9.78 14.98 0.94
CA HIS A 104 9.94 15.78 -0.27
C HIS A 104 8.62 16.41 -0.69
N LEU A 105 7.54 15.60 -0.71
CA LEU A 105 6.21 16.07 -1.08
C LEU A 105 5.70 17.14 -0.09
N ALA A 106 5.90 16.93 1.21
CA ALA A 106 5.48 17.87 2.25
C ALA A 106 6.17 19.25 2.15
N ARG A 107 7.37 19.32 1.56
CA ARG A 107 8.13 20.57 1.36
C ARG A 107 7.89 21.23 0.00
N ALA A 108 7.03 20.64 -0.83
CA ALA A 108 6.73 21.15 -2.17
C ALA A 108 5.60 22.20 -2.19
N ALA A 109 4.90 22.38 -1.05
CA ALA A 109 3.88 23.40 -0.83
C ALA A 109 4.51 24.71 -0.32
#